data_AF-A0A1Z8VSM8-F1
#
_entry.id   AF-A0A1Z8VSM8-F1
#
_cell.length_a   1.000
_cell.length_b   1.000
_cell.length_c   1.000
_cell.angle_alpha   90.00
_cell.angle_beta   90.00
_cell.angle_gamma   90.00
#
_symmetry.space_group_name_H-M   'P 1'
#
loop_
_entity.id
_entity.type
_entity.pdbx_description
1 polymer ?
#
loop_
_entity_poly.entity_id
_entity_poly.type
_entity_poly.pdbx_seq_one_letter_code
_entity_poly.pdbx_strand_id
1 'polypeptide(L)'
;SEQKILKFQDSSKFIHITTDGLWVDSKGNYGNEICYGSIEISGKNENLDILCEITDQEGIVLKVSRKRNSLVGGGVGINTYIEVPEKYKFLKEKKCTYAVTQLNTNFFYKQKCKFD
;
A
#
# COMPACT_ATOMS: atom_id res chain seq x y z
N SER A 1 -12.44 -5.50 -0.97
CA SER A 1 -11.93 -5.08 0.35
C SER A 1 -12.81 -5.51 1.52
N GLU A 2 -12.24 -6.20 2.50
CA GLU A 2 -12.86 -6.58 3.78
C GLU A 2 -12.25 -5.74 4.91
N GLN A 3 -13.06 -5.35 5.92
CA GLN A 3 -12.60 -4.59 7.07
C GLN A 3 -13.19 -5.13 8.38
N LYS A 4 -12.35 -5.23 9.41
CA LYS A 4 -12.78 -5.53 10.80
C LYS A 4 -12.34 -4.39 11.71
N ILE A 5 -13.27 -3.83 12.46
CA ILE A 5 -13.04 -2.59 13.23
C ILE A 5 -13.16 -2.88 14.72
N LEU A 6 -12.12 -2.54 15.47
CA LEU A 6 -12.10 -2.48 16.92
C LEU A 6 -12.10 -1.00 17.35
N LYS A 7 -13.07 -0.63 18.19
CA LYS A 7 -13.25 0.76 18.69
C LYS A 7 -12.88 0.83 20.16
N PHE A 8 -12.20 1.90 20.55
CA PHE A 8 -11.81 2.16 21.93
C PHE A 8 -12.69 3.25 22.57
N GLN A 9 -12.65 3.37 23.89
CA GLN A 9 -13.44 4.37 24.64
C GLN A 9 -13.00 5.81 24.35
N ASP A 10 -11.72 6.02 24.05
CA ASP A 10 -11.13 7.31 23.68
C ASP A 10 -11.41 7.73 22.22
N SER A 11 -12.35 7.05 21.55
CA SER A 11 -12.71 7.22 20.14
C SER A 11 -11.64 6.81 19.12
N SER A 12 -10.49 6.30 19.55
CA SER A 12 -9.51 5.69 18.65
C SER A 12 -10.06 4.39 18.06
N LYS A 13 -9.47 3.97 16.92
CA LYS A 13 -9.90 2.78 16.19
C LYS A 13 -8.70 2.00 15.67
N PHE A 14 -8.79 0.68 15.74
CA PHE A 14 -7.93 -0.25 15.01
C PHE A 14 -8.77 -0.91 13.92
N ILE A 15 -8.29 -0.87 12.68
CA ILE A 15 -8.98 -1.42 11.52
C ILE A 15 -8.06 -2.45 10.89
N HIS A 16 -8.44 -3.72 10.93
CA HIS A 16 -7.81 -4.73 10.08
C HIS A 16 -8.39 -4.62 8.68
N ILE A 17 -7.53 -4.58 7.67
CA ILE A 17 -7.92 -4.41 6.26
C ILE A 17 -7.33 -5.52 5.40
N THR A 18 -8.17 -6.01 4.48
CA THR A 18 -7.75 -6.78 3.31
C THR A 18 -8.24 -6.01 2.09
N THR A 19 -7.33 -5.62 1.20
CA THR A 19 -7.67 -4.84 0.01
C THR A 19 -7.09 -5.47 -1.24
N ASP A 20 -7.88 -5.52 -2.28
CA ASP A 20 -7.50 -5.90 -3.64
C ASP A 20 -7.43 -4.66 -4.53
N GLY A 21 -6.59 -4.70 -5.57
CA GLY A 21 -6.39 -3.56 -6.46
C GLY A 21 -5.72 -3.94 -7.77
N LEU A 22 -5.70 -2.96 -8.68
CA LEU A 22 -4.97 -3.01 -9.94
C LEU A 22 -3.86 -1.96 -9.90
N TRP A 23 -2.75 -2.25 -10.57
CA TRP A 23 -1.64 -1.32 -10.70
C TRP A 23 -1.15 -1.25 -12.14
N VAL A 24 -0.55 -0.11 -12.48
CA VAL A 24 0.18 0.12 -13.73
C VAL A 24 1.41 0.97 -13.42
N ASP A 25 2.55 0.66 -14.04
CA ASP A 25 3.79 1.40 -13.90
C ASP A 25 4.01 2.39 -15.06
N SER A 26 5.09 3.18 -14.98
CA SER A 26 5.43 4.18 -15.99
C SER A 26 5.90 3.60 -17.32
N LYS A 27 6.16 2.29 -17.40
CA LYS A 27 6.54 1.57 -18.62
C LYS A 27 5.35 0.83 -19.23
N GLY A 28 4.16 0.93 -18.63
CA GLY A 28 2.97 0.23 -19.08
C GLY A 28 2.88 -1.22 -18.63
N ASN A 29 3.74 -1.67 -17.71
CA ASN A 29 3.50 -2.96 -17.03
C ASN A 29 2.32 -2.79 -16.08
N TYR A 30 1.52 -3.81 -15.93
CA TYR A 30 0.31 -3.80 -15.12
C TYR A 30 0.10 -5.13 -14.42
N GLY A 31 -0.85 -5.14 -13.50
CA GLY A 31 -1.25 -6.35 -12.81
C GLY A 31 -2.20 -6.10 -11.67
N ASN A 32 -2.29 -7.08 -10.78
CA ASN A 32 -3.15 -7.03 -9.60
C ASN A 32 -2.32 -6.99 -8.33
N GLU A 33 -2.96 -6.60 -7.24
CA GLU A 33 -2.40 -6.63 -5.91
C GLU A 33 -3.41 -7.06 -4.87
N ILE A 34 -2.93 -7.73 -3.82
CA ILE A 34 -3.70 -8.02 -2.62
C ILE A 34 -2.85 -7.60 -1.42
N CYS A 35 -3.42 -6.79 -0.54
CA CYS A 35 -2.78 -6.28 0.65
C CYS A 35 -3.51 -6.69 1.92
N TYR A 36 -2.74 -6.89 2.98
CA TYR A 36 -3.20 -7.27 4.30
C TYR A 36 -2.50 -6.39 5.34
N GLY A 37 -3.25 -5.92 6.34
CA GLY A 37 -2.64 -5.26 7.48
C GLY A 37 -3.63 -4.43 8.27
N SER A 38 -3.18 -3.27 8.76
CA SER A 38 -3.93 -2.49 9.72
C SER A 38 -3.84 -0.99 9.48
N ILE A 39 -4.90 -0.31 9.90
CA ILE A 39 -4.98 1.13 10.04
C ILE A 39 -5.31 1.45 11.50
N GLU A 40 -4.47 2.26 12.13
CA GLU A 40 -4.72 2.82 13.46
C GLU A 40 -5.09 4.30 13.33
N ILE A 41 -6.21 4.69 13.92
CA ILE A 41 -6.70 6.07 13.90
C ILE A 41 -6.77 6.59 15.33
N SER A 42 -6.07 7.70 15.59
CA SER A 42 -6.11 8.41 16.86
C SER A 42 -6.20 9.92 16.63
N GLY A 43 -7.33 10.51 17.01
CA GLY A 43 -7.64 11.91 16.70
C GLY A 43 -7.65 12.17 15.19
N LYS A 44 -6.72 13.02 14.72
CA LYS A 44 -6.52 13.31 13.29
C LYS A 44 -5.43 12.47 12.64
N ASN A 45 -4.71 11.66 13.41
CA ASN A 45 -3.61 10.84 12.92
C ASN A 45 -4.12 9.49 12.43
N GLU A 46 -3.53 9.02 11.35
CA GLU A 46 -3.80 7.73 10.73
C GLU A 46 -2.46 7.05 10.42
N ASN A 47 -2.24 5.88 11.00
CA ASN A 47 -1.09 5.03 10.74
C ASN A 47 -1.54 3.80 9.97
N LEU A 48 -0.96 3.57 8.81
CA LEU A 48 -1.18 2.40 7.97
C LEU A 48 0.10 1.58 7.91
N ASP A 49 -0.04 0.27 8.15
CA ASP A 49 1.01 -0.73 8.00
C ASP A 49 0.42 -1.96 7.33
N ILE A 50 0.82 -2.19 6.08
CA ILE A 50 0.33 -3.31 5.27
C ILE A 50 1.47 -4.02 4.56
N LEU A 51 1.25 -5.31 4.32
CA LEU A 51 2.03 -6.14 3.40
C LEU A 51 1.17 -6.44 2.18
N CYS A 52 1.74 -6.35 1.00
CA CYS A 52 1.05 -6.66 -0.25
C CYS A 52 1.81 -7.70 -1.06
N GLU A 53 1.04 -8.56 -1.70
CA GLU A 53 1.46 -9.37 -2.82
C GLU A 53 1.05 -8.64 -4.11
N ILE A 54 2.02 -8.35 -4.98
CA ILE A 54 1.79 -7.73 -6.28
C ILE A 54 2.15 -8.75 -7.37
N THR A 55 1.24 -8.97 -8.30
CA THR A 55 1.41 -9.90 -9.42
C THR A 55 1.41 -9.10 -10.71
N ASP A 56 2.41 -9.28 -11.57
CA ASP A 56 2.43 -8.66 -12.90
C ASP A 56 1.62 -9.45 -13.94
N GLN A 57 1.46 -8.87 -15.13
CA GLN A 57 0.76 -9.48 -16.27
C GLN A 57 1.31 -10.84 -16.75
N GLU A 58 2.53 -11.21 -16.34
CA GLU A 58 3.17 -12.49 -16.65
C GLU A 58 3.02 -13.50 -15.49
N GLY A 59 2.29 -13.13 -14.42
CA GLY A 59 2.11 -13.96 -13.23
C GLY A 59 3.28 -13.91 -12.25
N ILE A 60 4.22 -12.98 -12.42
CA ILE A 60 5.39 -12.86 -11.56
C ILE A 60 4.99 -12.12 -10.29
N VAL A 61 5.26 -12.74 -9.14
CA VAL A 61 4.88 -12.24 -7.82
C VAL A 61 6.04 -11.48 -7.16
N LEU A 62 5.75 -10.34 -6.55
CA LEU A 62 6.63 -9.61 -5.64
C LEU A 62 5.90 -9.33 -4.32
N LYS A 63 6.67 -9.18 -3.23
CA LYS A 63 6.13 -8.80 -1.91
C LYS A 63 6.64 -7.43 -1.50
N VAL A 64 5.73 -6.57 -1.06
CA VAL A 64 6.05 -5.19 -0.65
C VAL A 64 5.45 -4.88 0.72
N SER A 65 6.13 -4.02 1.49
CA SER A 65 5.55 -3.37 2.68
C SER A 65 5.18 -1.94 2.31
N ARG A 66 4.02 -1.49 2.74
CA ARG A 66 3.62 -0.09 2.63
C ARG A 66 3.30 0.44 4.02
N LYS A 67 4.02 1.51 4.39
CA LYS A 67 3.81 2.20 5.65
C LYS A 67 3.51 3.66 5.40
N ARG A 68 2.53 4.19 6.12
CA ARG A 68 2.16 5.61 6.07
C ARG A 68 1.78 6.09 7.46
N ASN A 69 2.25 7.27 7.80
CA ASN A 69 1.76 8.05 8.93
C ASN A 69 1.31 9.40 8.36
N SER A 70 0.02 9.70 8.47
CA SER A 70 -0.57 10.90 7.87
C SER A 70 -1.78 11.41 8.65
N LEU A 71 -2.27 12.58 8.23
CA LEU A 71 -3.60 13.02 8.62
C LEU A 71 -4.67 12.19 7.89
N VAL A 72 -5.84 12.04 8.51
CA VAL A 72 -7.00 11.39 7.88
C VAL A 72 -7.38 12.11 6.57
N GLY A 73 -7.61 11.35 5.49
CA GLY A 73 -8.10 11.86 4.20
C GLY A 73 -7.05 11.95 3.08
N GLY A 74 -5.77 11.72 3.38
CA GLY A 74 -4.72 11.65 2.37
C GLY A 74 -3.34 11.63 3.00
N GLY A 75 -2.41 10.90 2.39
CA GLY A 75 -1.07 10.86 2.94
C GLY A 75 -0.04 10.18 2.06
N VAL A 76 1.20 10.59 2.31
CA VAL A 76 2.41 10.11 1.66
C VAL A 76 3.00 8.99 2.51
N GLY A 77 3.28 7.85 1.89
CA GLY A 77 3.91 6.70 2.55
C GLY A 77 5.14 6.22 1.81
N ILE A 78 5.73 5.15 2.34
CA ILE A 78 6.88 4.46 1.76
C ILE A 78 6.48 3.03 1.41
N ASN A 79 6.65 2.67 0.15
CA ASN A 79 6.58 1.31 -0.37
C ASN A 79 8.00 0.74 -0.38
N THR A 80 8.21 -0.38 0.29
CA THR A 80 9.50 -1.10 0.34
C THR A 80 9.33 -2.44 -0.33
N TYR A 81 10.15 -2.75 -1.34
CA TYR A 81 10.19 -4.06 -1.97
C TYR A 81 10.99 -5.04 -1.11
N ILE A 82 10.33 -6.08 -0.61
CA ILE A 82 10.89 -7.02 0.35
C ILE A 82 11.41 -8.26 -0.37
N GLU A 83 10.57 -8.82 -1.25
CA GLU A 83 10.87 -10.03 -1.99
C GLU A 83 10.60 -9.76 -3.47
N VAL A 84 11.63 -9.92 -4.29
CA VAL A 84 11.56 -9.68 -5.72
C VAL A 84 12.26 -10.82 -6.47
N PRO A 85 11.69 -11.29 -7.59
CA PRO A 85 12.33 -12.27 -8.46
C PRO A 85 13.38 -11.60 -9.37
N GLU A 86 14.18 -12.41 -10.07
CA GLU A 86 15.36 -11.93 -10.82
C GLU A 86 15.03 -10.82 -11.84
N LYS A 87 13.89 -10.92 -12.55
CA LYS A 87 13.38 -9.89 -13.47
C LYS A 87 13.27 -8.51 -12.82
N TYR A 88 12.97 -8.47 -11.52
CA TYR A 88 12.72 -7.27 -10.72
C TYR A 88 13.82 -7.01 -9.68
N LYS A 89 14.99 -7.62 -9.80
CA LYS A 89 16.09 -7.49 -8.83
C LYS A 89 16.51 -6.05 -8.57
N PHE A 90 16.39 -5.17 -9.57
CA PHE A 90 16.65 -3.73 -9.45
C PHE A 90 15.73 -3.02 -8.44
N LEU A 91 14.62 -3.65 -8.04
CA LEU A 91 13.69 -3.16 -7.02
C LEU A 91 14.03 -3.66 -5.62
N LYS A 92 14.90 -4.67 -5.44
CA LYS A 92 15.15 -5.27 -4.12
C LYS A 92 15.54 -4.21 -3.09
N GLU A 93 14.85 -4.20 -1.95
CA GLU A 93 15.03 -3.25 -0.84
C GLU A 93 14.83 -1.76 -1.19
N LYS A 94 14.43 -1.44 -2.44
CA LYS A 94 14.15 -0.06 -2.82
C LYS A 94 12.95 0.46 -2.04
N LYS A 95 13.10 1.70 -1.57
CA LYS A 95 12.07 2.48 -0.89
C LYS A 95 11.54 3.53 -1.84
N CYS A 96 10.26 3.47 -2.16
CA CYS A 96 9.61 4.39 -3.07
C CYS A 96 8.50 5.14 -2.35
N THR A 97 8.49 6.46 -2.53
CA THR A 97 7.44 7.31 -1.99
C THR A 97 6.15 7.06 -2.77
N TYR A 98 5.04 6.87 -2.07
CA TYR A 98 3.72 6.77 -2.68
C TYR A 98 2.74 7.74 -2.05
N ALA A 99 1.70 8.08 -2.80
CA ALA A 99 0.55 8.83 -2.32
C ALA A 99 -0.73 8.08 -2.68
N VAL A 100 -1.75 8.23 -1.82
CA VAL A 100 -3.10 7.73 -2.07
C VAL A 100 -4.07 8.88 -2.03
N THR A 101 -4.91 8.97 -3.05
CA THR A 101 -6.03 9.91 -3.11
C THR A 101 -7.33 9.12 -3.18
N GLN A 102 -8.32 9.47 -2.36
CA GLN A 102 -9.63 8.82 -2.37
C GLN A 102 -10.57 9.53 -3.36
N LEU A 103 -11.36 8.75 -4.09
CA LEU A 103 -12.49 9.23 -4.89
C LEU A 103 -13.69 8.32 -4.61
N ASN A 104 -14.65 8.80 -3.83
CA ASN A 104 -15.78 8.02 -3.34
C ASN A 104 -15.30 6.76 -2.59
N THR A 105 -15.71 5.57 -3.04
CA THR A 105 -15.27 4.28 -2.50
C THR A 105 -13.98 3.78 -3.11
N ASN A 106 -13.46 4.45 -4.14
CA ASN A 106 -12.24 4.07 -4.85
C ASN A 106 -11.04 4.86 -4.34
N PHE A 107 -9.85 4.40 -4.68
CA PHE A 107 -8.61 5.10 -4.40
C PHE A 107 -7.69 5.06 -5.62
N PHE A 108 -6.91 6.12 -5.77
CA PHE A 108 -5.83 6.19 -6.73
C PHE A 108 -4.51 6.07 -5.98
N TYR A 109 -3.75 5.04 -6.33
CA TYR A 109 -2.38 4.83 -5.87
C TYR A 109 -1.41 5.40 -6.90
N LYS A 110 -0.44 6.21 -6.45
CA LYS A 110 0.66 6.65 -7.29
C LYS A 110 1.97 6.58 -6.53
N GLN A 111 2.97 5.94 -7.14
CA GLN A 111 4.31 5.78 -6.59
C GLN A 111 5.34 6.49 -7.45
N LYS A 112 6.38 7.02 -6.80
CA LYS A 112 7.59 7.53 -7.45
C LYS A 112 8.81 6.84 -6.84
N CYS A 113 9.52 6.08 -7.67
CA CYS A 113 10.80 5.48 -7.34
C CYS A 113 11.93 6.29 -7.99
N LYS A 114 13.06 6.39 -7.30
CA LYS A 114 14.32 6.83 -7.90
C LYS A 114 15.15 5.59 -8.21
N PHE A 115 15.59 5.49 -9.46
CA PHE A 115 16.57 4.53 -9.93
C PHE A 115 17.85 5.33 -10.10
N ASP A 116 18.86 5.02 -9.30
CA ASP A 116 20.20 5.64 -9.42
C ASP A 116 20.92 5.08 -10.65
#